data_AF-A0A8C5QLA0-F1
#
_entry.id   AF-A0A8C5QLA0-F1
#
_cell.length_a   1.000
_cell.length_b   1.000
_cell.length_c   1.000
_cell.angle_alpha   90.00
_cell.angle_beta   90.00
_cell.angle_gamma   90.00
#
_symmetry.space_group_name_H-M   'P 1'
#
loop_
_entity.id
_entity.type
_entity.pdbx_description
1 polymer ?
#
loop_
_entity_poly.entity_id
_entity_poly.type
_entity_poly.pdbx_seq_one_letter_code
_entity_poly.pdbx_strand_id
1 'polypeptide(L)'
;MKLIITALLFLVIAASIVNVEGSKCKCSRKGPKIRFTDVQKLEIKPKYPYCEEKMIIVTMQTVSRFRGQQYCLHPKLHSTKKFLKWYTIWKEKNRYVL
;
A
#
# COMPACT_ATOMS: atom_id res chain seq x y z
N MET A 1 17.86 -29.20 -29.42
CA MET A 1 17.06 -27.95 -29.51
C MET A 1 15.72 -28.03 -28.79
N LYS A 2 14.89 -29.07 -28.98
CA LYS A 2 13.60 -29.23 -28.27
C LYS A 2 13.69 -29.10 -26.74
N LEU A 3 14.67 -29.76 -26.11
CA LEU A 3 14.88 -29.71 -24.65
C LEU A 3 15.19 -28.30 -24.11
N ILE A 4 16.00 -27.53 -24.85
CA ILE A 4 16.37 -26.16 -24.51
C ILE A 4 15.15 -25.24 -24.59
N ILE A 5 14.32 -25.43 -25.63
CA ILE A 5 13.08 -24.65 -25.80
C ILE A 5 12.09 -24.94 -24.66
N THR A 6 11.90 -26.21 -24.28
CA THR A 6 11.06 -26.57 -23.12
C THR A 6 11.60 -25.98 -21.81
N ALA A 7 12.91 -26.05 -21.57
CA ALA A 7 13.51 -25.48 -20.37
C ALA A 7 13.33 -23.95 -20.29
N LEU A 8 13.50 -23.24 -21.43
CA LEU A 8 13.24 -21.81 -21.52
C LEU A 8 11.76 -21.47 -21.28
N LEU A 9 10.83 -22.27 -21.83
CA LEU A 9 9.40 -22.09 -21.57
C LEU A 9 9.05 -22.24 -20.08
N PHE A 10 9.58 -23.26 -19.40
CA PHE A 10 9.37 -23.43 -17.96
C PHE A 10 9.94 -22.26 -17.14
N LEU A 11 11.12 -21.74 -17.50
CA LEU A 11 11.69 -20.55 -16.86
C LEU A 11 10.81 -19.31 -17.01
N VAL A 12 10.25 -19.07 -18.20
CA VAL A 12 9.35 -17.94 -18.47
C VAL A 12 8.05 -18.09 -17.68
N ILE A 13 7.49 -19.30 -17.59
CA ILE A 13 6.29 -19.57 -16.80
C ILE A 13 6.58 -19.33 -15.30
N ALA A 14 7.69 -19.84 -14.78
CA ALA A 14 8.07 -19.60 -13.38
C ALA A 14 8.25 -18.11 -13.06
N ALA A 15 8.95 -17.37 -13.93
CA ALA A 15 9.16 -15.94 -13.76
C ALA A 15 7.85 -15.13 -13.81
N SER A 16 6.90 -15.52 -14.67
CA SER A 16 5.61 -14.83 -14.75
C SER A 16 4.75 -15.06 -13.50
N ILE A 17 4.74 -16.27 -12.93
CA ILE A 17 4.00 -16.57 -11.68
C ILE A 17 4.52 -15.71 -10.52
N VAL A 18 5.85 -15.66 -10.33
CA VAL A 18 6.49 -14.86 -9.27
C VAL A 18 6.16 -13.36 -9.39
N ASN A 19 6.18 -12.83 -10.62
CA ASN A 19 5.84 -11.43 -10.87
C ASN A 19 4.37 -11.12 -10.54
N VAL A 20 3.45 -12.03 -10.86
CA VAL A 20 2.02 -11.87 -10.55
C VAL A 20 1.80 -11.88 -9.05
N GLU A 21 2.45 -12.76 -8.30
CA GLU A 21 2.34 -12.81 -6.83
C GLU A 21 2.90 -11.55 -6.16
N GLY A 22 4.07 -11.07 -6.61
CA GLY A 22 4.64 -9.81 -6.15
C GLY A 22 3.77 -8.59 -6.47
N SER A 23 2.98 -8.64 -7.56
CA SER A 23 2.05 -7.57 -7.91
C SER A 23 0.84 -7.51 -6.97
N LYS A 24 0.34 -8.66 -6.48
CA LYS A 24 -0.79 -8.74 -5.54
C LYS A 24 -0.47 -8.08 -4.20
N CYS A 25 0.78 -8.13 -3.77
CA CYS A 25 1.28 -7.52 -2.54
C CYS A 25 1.27 -5.98 -2.57
N LYS A 26 1.24 -5.37 -3.76
CA LYS A 26 1.32 -3.91 -3.91
C LYS A 26 -0.06 -3.27 -3.83
N CYS A 27 -0.11 -2.07 -3.27
CA CYS A 27 -1.30 -1.21 -3.37
C CYS A 27 -1.40 -0.63 -4.79
N SER A 28 -2.62 -0.29 -5.21
CA SER A 28 -2.83 0.51 -6.42
C SER A 28 -2.06 1.82 -6.33
N ARG A 29 -1.43 2.24 -7.43
CA ARG A 29 -0.71 3.51 -7.48
C ARG A 29 -1.63 4.73 -7.43
N LYS A 30 -2.89 4.56 -7.81
CA LYS A 30 -3.91 5.62 -7.77
C LYS A 30 -4.81 5.40 -6.54
N GLY A 31 -4.65 6.25 -5.54
CA GLY A 31 -5.49 6.29 -4.34
C GLY A 31 -6.42 7.51 -4.33
N PRO A 32 -7.47 7.51 -3.49
CA PRO A 32 -8.30 8.68 -3.30
C PRO A 32 -7.53 9.82 -2.62
N LYS A 33 -7.98 11.06 -2.82
CA LYS A 33 -7.44 12.22 -2.10
C LYS A 33 -7.92 12.21 -0.65
N ILE A 34 -7.09 11.74 0.27
CA ILE A 34 -7.38 11.63 1.71
C ILE A 34 -7.07 12.95 2.41
N ARG A 35 -7.98 13.44 3.27
CA ARG A 35 -7.73 14.57 4.18
C ARG A 35 -7.24 14.03 5.53
N PHE A 36 -6.40 14.79 6.24
CA PHE A 36 -5.85 14.34 7.53
C PHE A 36 -6.93 14.17 8.60
N THR A 37 -7.95 15.03 8.59
CA THR A 37 -9.11 14.98 9.49
C THR A 37 -9.92 13.70 9.35
N ASP A 38 -9.94 13.12 8.15
CA ASP A 38 -10.71 11.91 7.86
C ASP A 38 -9.99 10.65 8.33
N VAL A 39 -8.72 10.74 8.73
CA VAL A 39 -7.91 9.59 9.14
C VAL A 39 -8.17 9.28 10.61
N GLN A 40 -8.70 8.09 10.87
CA GLN A 40 -8.84 7.56 12.22
C GLN A 40 -7.53 6.90 12.69
N LYS A 41 -6.93 6.06 11.83
CA LYS A 41 -5.73 5.30 12.17
C LYS A 41 -4.82 5.14 10.95
N LEU A 42 -3.52 5.22 11.18
CA LEU A 42 -2.50 4.94 10.17
C LEU A 42 -1.57 3.84 10.69
N GLU A 43 -1.39 2.79 9.90
CA GLU A 43 -0.56 1.63 10.24
C GLU A 43 0.39 1.30 9.09
N ILE A 44 1.60 0.87 9.42
CA ILE A 44 2.57 0.35 8.45
C ILE A 44 2.58 -1.17 8.60
N LYS A 45 1.87 -1.86 7.71
CA LYS A 45 1.71 -3.31 7.74
C LYS A 45 1.67 -3.88 6.32
N PRO A 46 2.06 -5.14 6.11
CA PRO A 46 1.91 -5.75 4.79
C PRO A 46 0.43 -5.83 4.40
N LYS A 47 0.16 -5.78 3.09
CA LYS A 47 -1.22 -5.85 2.56
C LYS A 47 -1.86 -7.22 2.84
N TYR A 48 -1.07 -8.28 2.75
CA TYR A 48 -1.44 -9.65 3.08
C TYR A 48 -0.35 -10.31 3.93
N PRO A 49 -0.66 -11.34 4.75
CA PRO A 49 0.31 -11.96 5.66
C PRO A 49 1.54 -12.55 4.97
N TYR A 50 1.38 -13.05 3.74
CA TYR A 50 2.46 -13.64 2.94
C TYR A 50 3.35 -12.61 2.23
N CYS A 51 3.04 -11.31 2.35
CA CYS A 51 3.81 -10.25 1.72
C CYS A 51 4.85 -9.70 2.69
N GLU A 52 6.12 -9.65 2.27
CA GLU A 52 7.18 -9.02 3.05
C GLU A 52 7.16 -7.49 2.93
N GLU A 53 6.77 -6.95 1.77
CA GLU A 53 6.72 -5.51 1.53
C GLU A 53 5.65 -4.85 2.42
N LYS A 54 6.09 -3.98 3.34
CA LYS A 54 5.19 -3.17 4.17
C LYS A 54 4.50 -2.09 3.34
N MET A 55 3.19 -1.94 3.54
CA MET A 55 2.36 -0.92 2.92
C MET A 55 1.83 0.02 4.00
N ILE A 56 1.27 1.17 3.59
CA ILE A 56 0.65 2.11 4.51
C ILE A 56 -0.85 1.91 4.44
N ILE A 57 -1.44 1.43 5.53
CA ILE A 57 -2.87 1.20 5.65
C ILE A 57 -3.48 2.34 6.43
N VAL A 58 -4.41 3.05 5.79
CA VAL A 58 -5.10 4.21 6.36
C VAL A 58 -6.55 3.85 6.60
N THR A 59 -6.96 3.85 7.86
CA THR A 59 -8.36 3.65 8.26
C THR A 59 -9.03 5.00 8.38
N MET A 60 -10.11 5.20 7.64
CA MET A 60 -10.89 6.44 7.68
C MET A 60 -11.85 6.44 8.86
N GLN A 61 -12.27 7.63 9.30
CA GLN A 61 -13.34 7.77 10.28
C GLN A 61 -14.68 7.35 9.69
N THR A 62 -15.55 6.80 10.51
CA THR A 62 -16.91 6.38 10.14
C THR A 62 -17.77 7.55 9.66
N VAL A 63 -17.59 8.73 10.25
CA VAL A 63 -18.29 9.98 9.89
C VAL A 63 -17.74 10.65 8.62
N SER A 64 -16.62 10.19 8.10
CA SER A 64 -16.05 10.76 6.87
C SER A 64 -16.80 10.28 5.62
N ARG A 65 -16.56 10.94 4.48
CA ARG A 65 -17.07 10.51 3.16
C ARG A 65 -16.73 9.06 2.79
N PHE A 66 -15.73 8.48 3.46
CA PHE A 66 -15.23 7.14 3.22
C PHE A 66 -15.82 6.09 4.17
N ARG A 67 -16.70 6.47 5.12
CA ARG A 67 -17.50 5.54 5.95
C ARG A 67 -16.68 4.42 6.62
N GLY A 68 -15.54 4.74 7.22
CA GLY A 68 -14.73 3.74 7.93
C GLY A 68 -13.85 2.85 7.04
N GLN A 69 -13.84 3.05 5.72
CA GLN A 69 -13.06 2.23 4.79
C GLN A 69 -11.55 2.32 5.05
N GLN A 70 -10.87 1.22 4.73
CA GLN A 70 -9.42 1.15 4.76
C GLN A 70 -8.85 1.35 3.35
N TYR A 71 -7.83 2.19 3.26
CA TYR A 71 -7.08 2.45 2.04
C TYR A 71 -5.64 2.00 2.16
N CYS A 72 -5.15 1.36 1.10
CA CYS A 72 -3.78 0.91 0.95
C CYS A 72 -3.01 1.94 0.12
N LEU A 73 -1.93 2.49 0.67
CA LEU A 73 -1.04 3.43 -0.01
C LEU A 73 0.36 2.83 -0.18
N HIS A 74 0.92 3.00 -1.37
CA HIS A 74 2.22 2.46 -1.72
C HIS A 74 3.35 3.40 -1.22
N PRO A 75 4.27 2.96 -0.33
CA PRO A 75 5.24 3.83 0.34
C PRO A 75 6.29 4.46 -0.60
N LYS A 76 6.59 3.79 -1.72
CA LYS A 76 7.53 4.31 -2.74
C LYS A 76 6.99 5.53 -3.51
N LEU A 77 5.69 5.83 -3.47
CA LEU A 77 5.12 6.99 -4.17
C LEU A 77 5.47 8.31 -3.48
N HIS A 78 5.84 9.32 -4.27
CA HIS A 78 6.17 10.66 -3.74
C HIS A 78 4.98 11.31 -3.00
N SER A 79 3.76 11.14 -3.52
CA SER A 79 2.53 11.61 -2.88
C SER A 79 2.32 11.00 -1.49
N THR A 80 2.57 9.69 -1.36
CA THR A 80 2.46 8.96 -0.09
C THR A 80 3.51 9.40 0.91
N LYS A 81 4.77 9.60 0.49
CA LYS A 81 5.84 10.15 1.35
C LYS A 81 5.48 11.55 1.84
N LYS A 82 5.00 12.43 0.95
CA LYS A 82 4.55 13.78 1.30
C LYS A 82 3.38 13.72 2.27
N PHE A 83 2.37 12.88 2.00
CA PHE A 83 1.22 12.68 2.87
C PHE A 83 1.65 12.26 4.28
N LEU A 84 2.52 11.25 4.41
CA LEU A 84 3.04 10.80 5.70
C LEU A 84 3.75 11.92 6.46
N LYS A 85 4.66 12.65 5.80
CA LYS A 85 5.41 13.75 6.43
C LYS A 85 4.48 14.83 6.98
N TRP A 86 3.45 15.21 6.23
CA TRP A 86 2.50 16.24 6.69
C TRP A 86 1.52 15.71 7.73
N TYR A 87 1.10 14.45 7.61
CA TYR A 87 0.23 13.80 8.59
C TYR A 87 0.91 13.67 9.96
N THR A 88 2.20 13.32 10.01
CA THR A 88 2.94 13.25 11.28
C THR A 88 3.01 14.62 11.97
N ILE A 89 3.35 15.68 11.23
CA ILE A 89 3.38 17.05 11.76
C ILE A 89 2.00 17.48 12.27
N TRP A 90 0.94 17.22 11.49
CA TRP A 90 -0.43 17.54 11.88
C TRP A 90 -0.86 16.77 13.14
N LYS A 91 -0.53 15.48 13.20
CA LYS A 91 -0.85 14.62 14.34
C LYS A 91 -0.11 15.05 15.61
N GLU A 92 1.16 15.43 15.50
CA GLU A 92 1.92 15.98 16.63
C GLU A 92 1.28 17.27 17.14
N LYS A 93 0.95 18.21 16.26
CA LYS A 93 0.27 19.46 16.65
C LYS A 93 -1.06 19.20 17.37
N ASN A 94 -1.90 18.32 16.83
CA ASN A 94 -3.19 18.01 17.43
C ASN A 94 -3.13 17.12 18.66
N ARG A 95 -2.01 16.43 18.90
CA ARG A 95 -1.81 15.66 20.14
C ARG A 95 -1.70 16.56 21.37
N TYR A 96 -1.29 17.81 21.20
CA TYR A 96 -1.20 18.80 22.28
C TYR A 96 -2.50 19.62 22.47
N VAL A 97 -3.52 19.39 21.65
CA VAL A 97 -4.81 20.11 21.69
C VAL A 97 -5.91 19.26 22.35
N LEU A 98 -5.54 18.06 22.85
CA LEU A 98 -6.40 17.13 23.57
C LEU A 98 -5.93 16.98 25.02
#